data_AF-A0A941ZAT4-F1
#
_entry.id   AF-A0A941ZAT4-F1
#
_cell.length_a   1.000
_cell.length_b   1.000
_cell.length_c   1.000
_cell.angle_alpha   90.00
_cell.angle_beta   90.00
_cell.angle_gamma   90.00
#
_symmetry.space_group_name_H-M   'P 1'
#
loop_
_entity.id
_entity.type
_entity.pdbx_description
1 polymer ?
#
loop_
_entity_poly.entity_id
_entity_poly.type
_entity_poly.pdbx_seq_one_letter_code
_entity_poly.pdbx_strand_id
1 'polypeptide(L)'
;MSRLLAHAFALLAALLVLTPAGAQLRVEITGVGSNQFPVSVAAFARSGEIPQPVDEIIRDDLKRSGRFRMIDAGPTPLADTAAVSFSEFKGRGADALVVGSVARLADGRFDLRFRLYDTVKQTQLDALSYVSSAAELRLNAHRIADRIFEKLTGERGVFATRIAYVVQLGKASFELQIADSDGANAQPALRSREPIMSPAWSADGTKLAYVSFESGKPVVYAHTVTTGQRRVVANFLGSNSAPAWAPDGNRLAVVLTRDGLSQVYLINADGSGLQRLTRSAGIDTEPVFSPDGRFLYFTSDRGGGPQIYRMNADGSGVARVTFSGDYNVSPRVSPDGRLLAYVGRRGGRFQVHTLDLATNQETALTDTSPDESPSFAPNGRMLLYATEVGRRGILASVSVDGRVRAKLSGPSGDVREPTWGPFIK
;
A
#
# COMPACT_ATOMS: atom_id res chain seq x y z
N MET A 1 -11.02 -1.34 -69.29
CA MET A 1 -11.14 -2.13 -68.05
C MET A 1 -9.79 -2.13 -67.33
N SER A 2 -9.17 -1.03 -66.88
CA SER A 2 -9.61 0.19 -66.18
C SER A 2 -10.25 -0.06 -64.80
N ARG A 3 -9.47 0.26 -63.75
CA ARG A 3 -9.88 0.75 -62.42
C ARG A 3 -10.09 -0.20 -61.23
N LEU A 4 -9.73 -1.49 -61.27
CA LEU A 4 -9.92 -2.38 -60.10
C LEU A 4 -8.65 -2.88 -59.38
N LEU A 5 -7.44 -2.61 -59.90
CA LEU A 5 -6.20 -3.12 -59.28
C LEU A 5 -5.38 -2.08 -58.50
N ALA A 6 -5.81 -0.81 -58.47
CA ALA A 6 -5.11 0.28 -57.78
C ALA A 6 -5.55 0.50 -56.31
N HIS A 7 -6.54 -0.25 -55.81
CA HIS A 7 -7.07 -0.08 -54.45
C HIS A 7 -6.55 -1.12 -53.44
N ALA A 8 -5.74 -2.09 -53.88
CA ALA A 8 -5.17 -3.11 -52.99
C ALA A 8 -3.91 -2.66 -52.24
N PHE A 9 -3.36 -1.48 -52.56
CA PHE A 9 -2.10 -0.97 -51.96
C PHE A 9 -2.27 0.24 -51.03
N ALA A 10 -3.50 0.76 -50.87
CA ALA A 10 -3.80 1.90 -50.01
C ALA A 10 -4.43 1.53 -48.65
N LEU A 11 -4.58 0.24 -48.37
CA LEU A 11 -5.17 -0.27 -47.11
C LEU A 11 -4.14 -0.90 -46.15
N LEU A 12 -2.85 -0.74 -46.44
CA LEU A 12 -1.74 -1.29 -45.63
C LEU A 12 -0.94 -0.22 -44.84
N ALA A 13 -1.44 1.02 -44.75
CA ALA A 13 -0.74 2.14 -44.11
C ALA A 13 -1.49 2.73 -42.90
N ALA A 14 -2.32 1.94 -42.22
CA ALA A 14 -2.90 2.30 -40.93
C ALA A 14 -2.90 1.11 -39.96
N LEU A 15 -1.77 0.41 -39.86
CA LEU A 15 -1.43 -0.23 -38.58
C LEU A 15 -1.07 0.90 -37.61
N LEU A 16 -2.12 1.48 -37.00
CA LEU A 16 -1.99 2.11 -35.70
C LEU A 16 -1.33 1.05 -34.80
N VAL A 17 -0.05 1.25 -34.52
CA VAL A 17 0.60 0.66 -33.36
C VAL A 17 -0.14 1.26 -32.17
N LEU A 18 -1.23 0.62 -31.78
CA LEU A 18 -1.85 0.80 -30.49
C LEU A 18 -0.81 0.29 -29.50
N THR A 19 0.06 1.18 -29.04
CA THR A 19 0.79 0.94 -27.81
C THR A 19 -0.26 0.61 -26.76
N PRO A 20 -0.15 -0.51 -26.02
CA PRO A 20 -1.03 -0.73 -24.91
C PRO A 20 -0.81 0.46 -23.98
N ALA A 21 -1.78 1.36 -23.91
CA ALA A 21 -1.80 2.41 -22.92
C ALA A 21 -1.83 1.67 -21.58
N GLY A 22 -0.67 1.60 -20.95
CA GLY A 22 -0.50 0.98 -19.64
C GLY A 22 -1.56 1.58 -18.74
N ALA A 23 -2.44 0.72 -18.25
CA ALA A 23 -3.52 1.00 -17.36
C ALA A 23 -2.98 1.47 -15.99
N GLN A 24 -2.34 2.63 -15.94
CA GLN A 24 -1.67 3.12 -14.74
C GLN A 24 -2.67 3.85 -13.85
N LEU A 25 -2.57 3.65 -12.53
CA LEU A 25 -3.38 4.40 -11.57
C LEU A 25 -3.03 5.89 -11.70
N ARG A 26 -4.05 6.72 -11.89
CA ARG A 26 -3.96 8.17 -11.75
C ARG A 26 -4.02 8.50 -10.27
N VAL A 27 -2.97 9.18 -9.80
CA VAL A 27 -2.88 9.68 -8.43
C VAL A 27 -3.29 11.15 -8.38
N GLU A 28 -4.30 11.47 -7.58
CA GLU A 28 -4.71 12.83 -7.27
C GLU A 28 -4.41 13.13 -5.80
N ILE A 29 -3.54 14.12 -5.53
CA ILE A 29 -3.13 14.49 -4.17
C ILE A 29 -3.86 15.77 -3.74
N THR A 30 -4.43 15.77 -2.54
CA THR A 30 -5.07 16.94 -1.92
C THR A 30 -4.47 17.21 -0.54
N GLY A 31 -4.45 18.50 -0.18
CA GLY A 31 -3.90 18.98 1.09
C GLY A 31 -2.38 19.21 1.08
N VAL A 32 -1.88 19.80 2.17
CA VAL A 32 -0.47 20.21 2.34
C VAL A 32 -0.01 19.86 3.76
N GLY A 33 1.18 19.27 3.88
CA GLY A 33 1.76 18.90 5.17
C GLY A 33 2.21 20.11 6.01
N SER A 34 2.16 19.94 7.34
CA SER A 34 2.65 20.88 8.38
C SER A 34 4.01 21.51 8.09
N ASN A 35 5.00 20.63 7.96
CA ASN A 35 6.40 20.98 7.77
C ASN A 35 6.88 20.24 6.52
N GLN A 36 7.09 20.98 5.44
CA GLN A 36 7.58 20.44 4.19
C GLN A 36 9.04 20.82 3.98
N PHE A 37 9.87 19.84 3.62
CA PHE A 37 11.24 20.06 3.20
C PHE A 37 11.25 20.58 1.75
N PRO A 38 11.79 21.78 1.47
CA PRO A 38 11.93 22.29 0.12
C PRO A 38 13.03 21.49 -0.61
N VAL A 39 12.64 20.69 -1.59
CA VAL A 39 13.56 19.83 -2.35
C VAL A 39 13.39 20.08 -3.83
N SER A 40 14.52 20.21 -4.52
CA SER A 40 14.59 20.20 -5.98
C SER A 40 15.06 18.82 -6.45
N VAL A 41 14.32 18.21 -7.37
CA VAL A 41 14.75 17.00 -8.09
C VAL A 41 14.91 17.38 -9.55
N ALA A 42 16.17 17.47 -10.00
CA ALA A 42 16.47 17.80 -11.40
C ALA A 42 16.09 16.64 -12.33
N ALA A 43 15.83 16.95 -13.60
CA ALA A 43 15.79 15.93 -14.63
C ALA A 43 17.15 15.21 -14.67
N PHE A 44 17.14 13.88 -14.69
CA PHE A 44 18.39 13.12 -14.75
C PHE A 44 18.96 13.15 -16.16
N ALA A 45 20.28 13.25 -16.29
CA ALA A 45 20.95 13.10 -17.58
C ALA A 45 20.71 11.69 -18.13
N ARG A 46 20.39 11.57 -19.42
CA ARG A 46 20.05 10.29 -20.06
C ARG A 46 21.02 9.99 -21.20
N SER A 47 21.50 8.75 -21.27
CA SER A 47 22.30 8.24 -22.39
C SER A 47 21.71 6.92 -22.90
N GLY A 48 21.19 6.94 -24.12
CA GLY A 48 20.40 5.86 -24.70
C GLY A 48 18.90 5.95 -24.37
N GLU A 49 18.14 4.99 -24.88
CA GLU A 49 16.70 4.87 -24.61
C GLU A 49 16.47 4.32 -23.20
N ILE A 50 15.75 5.08 -22.36
CA ILE A 50 15.46 4.73 -20.96
C ILE A 50 13.96 4.45 -20.83
N PRO A 51 13.55 3.24 -20.40
CA PRO A 51 12.15 2.84 -20.42
C PRO A 51 11.32 3.37 -19.24
N GLN A 52 11.93 4.08 -18.28
CA GLN A 52 11.29 4.54 -17.05
C GLN A 52 11.69 6.00 -16.75
N PRO A 53 10.75 6.88 -16.36
CA PRO A 53 11.04 8.25 -15.99
C PRO A 53 11.51 8.33 -14.53
N VAL A 54 12.75 7.90 -14.26
CA VAL A 54 13.30 7.72 -12.91
C VAL A 54 13.17 8.97 -12.03
N ASP A 55 13.52 10.14 -12.54
CA ASP A 55 13.47 11.40 -11.80
C ASP A 55 12.04 11.86 -11.48
N GLU A 56 11.08 11.54 -12.35
CA GLU A 56 9.65 11.79 -12.11
C GLU A 56 9.11 10.89 -11.02
N ILE A 57 9.47 9.60 -11.02
CA ILE A 57 9.07 8.65 -9.98
C ILE A 57 9.56 9.13 -8.60
N ILE A 58 10.83 9.56 -8.51
CA ILE A 58 11.40 10.11 -7.27
C ILE A 58 10.63 11.35 -6.82
N ARG A 59 10.33 12.27 -7.75
CA ARG A 59 9.59 13.51 -7.46
C ARG A 59 8.18 13.20 -6.95
N ASP A 60 7.49 12.27 -7.58
CA ASP A 60 6.13 11.89 -7.23
C ASP A 60 6.07 11.16 -5.88
N ASP A 61 7.03 10.29 -5.58
CA ASP A 61 7.17 9.65 -4.27
C ASP A 61 7.28 10.68 -3.14
N LEU A 62 8.27 11.58 -3.24
CA LEU A 62 8.51 12.60 -2.24
C LEU A 62 7.29 13.52 -2.08
N LYS A 63 6.64 13.90 -3.20
CA LYS A 63 5.41 14.71 -3.18
C LYS A 63 4.24 13.99 -2.50
N ARG A 64 4.00 12.71 -2.83
CA ARG A 64 2.90 11.89 -2.25
C ARG A 64 3.02 11.71 -0.75
N SER A 65 4.24 11.70 -0.21
CA SER A 65 4.44 11.65 1.24
C SER A 65 3.90 12.87 1.97
N GLY A 66 3.72 14.00 1.26
CA GLY A 66 3.31 15.28 1.82
C GLY A 66 4.37 15.97 2.70
N ARG A 67 5.54 15.34 2.88
CA ARG A 67 6.68 15.86 3.66
C ARG A 67 7.59 16.78 2.85
N PHE A 68 7.37 16.89 1.54
CA PHE A 68 8.23 17.65 0.66
C PHE A 68 7.44 18.64 -0.18
N ARG A 69 8.05 19.81 -0.37
CA ARG A 69 7.59 20.81 -1.33
C ARG A 69 8.58 20.81 -2.50
N MET A 70 8.09 20.48 -3.68
CA MET A 70 8.94 20.42 -4.88
C MET A 70 9.27 21.84 -5.35
N ILE A 71 10.56 22.13 -5.47
CA ILE A 71 11.11 23.35 -6.04
C ILE A 71 11.56 23.05 -7.46
N ASP A 72 11.25 23.94 -8.41
CA ASP A 72 11.58 23.73 -9.81
C ASP A 72 13.09 23.78 -10.05
N ALA A 73 13.61 22.67 -10.59
CA ALA A 73 15.01 22.54 -10.97
C ALA A 73 15.34 23.27 -12.28
N GLY A 74 14.32 23.66 -13.06
CA GLY A 74 14.46 24.12 -14.43
C GLY A 74 14.55 22.96 -15.43
N PRO A 75 14.56 23.27 -16.73
CA PRO A 75 14.40 22.27 -17.79
C PRO A 75 15.70 21.49 -18.10
N THR A 76 16.86 21.99 -17.67
CA THR A 76 18.16 21.41 -18.02
C THR A 76 18.45 20.17 -17.16
N PRO A 77 18.68 19.00 -17.77
CA PRO A 77 19.08 17.83 -17.01
C PRO A 77 20.43 18.02 -16.33
N LEU A 78 20.57 17.49 -15.11
CA LEU A 78 21.80 17.55 -14.33
C LEU A 78 22.30 16.13 -14.05
N ALA A 79 23.46 15.81 -14.62
CA ALA A 79 24.17 14.56 -14.36
C ALA A 79 24.65 14.47 -12.90
N ASP A 80 24.91 13.26 -12.43
CA ASP A 80 25.51 13.01 -11.12
C ASP A 80 26.89 13.66 -10.94
N THR A 81 27.61 13.90 -12.04
CA THR A 81 28.94 14.54 -12.08
C THR A 81 28.89 16.04 -12.37
N ALA A 82 27.70 16.63 -12.55
CA ALA A 82 27.57 18.04 -12.87
C ALA A 82 28.12 18.93 -11.75
N ALA A 83 28.84 19.99 -12.12
CA ALA A 83 29.20 21.05 -11.18
C ALA A 83 27.93 21.86 -10.84
N VAL A 84 27.41 21.67 -9.63
CA VAL A 84 26.15 22.28 -9.18
C VAL A 84 26.40 23.66 -8.57
N SER A 85 25.61 24.66 -8.98
CA SER A 85 25.54 25.97 -8.32
C SER A 85 24.60 25.91 -7.11
N PHE A 86 25.13 25.67 -5.90
CA PHE A 86 24.29 25.63 -4.69
C PHE A 86 23.56 26.95 -4.42
N SER A 87 24.21 28.07 -4.70
CA SER A 87 23.61 29.40 -4.55
C SER A 87 22.39 29.61 -5.44
N GLU A 88 22.39 29.04 -6.65
CA GLU A 88 21.25 29.12 -7.55
C GLU A 88 20.04 28.38 -6.99
N PHE A 89 20.21 27.12 -6.60
CA PHE A 89 19.10 26.31 -6.06
C PHE A 89 18.61 26.82 -4.70
N LYS A 90 19.52 27.28 -3.84
CA LYS A 90 19.16 27.98 -2.60
C LYS A 90 18.38 29.26 -2.90
N GLY A 91 18.79 30.03 -3.91
CA GLY A 91 18.09 31.24 -4.35
C GLY A 91 16.66 30.97 -4.86
N ARG A 92 16.42 29.79 -5.43
CA ARG A 92 15.07 29.29 -5.80
C ARG A 92 14.28 28.75 -4.60
N GLY A 93 14.90 28.67 -3.42
CA GLY A 93 14.28 28.18 -2.19
C GLY A 93 14.32 26.67 -1.99
N ALA A 94 15.21 25.95 -2.68
CA ALA A 94 15.47 24.53 -2.41
C ALA A 94 16.59 24.40 -1.36
N ASP A 95 16.29 23.73 -0.24
CA ASP A 95 17.27 23.43 0.81
C ASP A 95 18.08 22.17 0.49
N ALA A 96 17.54 21.30 -0.36
CA ALA A 96 18.25 20.16 -0.90
C ALA A 96 18.02 19.99 -2.41
N LEU A 97 19.02 19.42 -3.08
CA LEU A 97 19.02 19.16 -4.51
C LEU A 97 19.37 17.70 -4.79
N VAL A 98 18.60 17.08 -5.67
CA VAL A 98 18.87 15.75 -6.24
C VAL A 98 19.25 15.91 -7.71
N VAL A 99 20.38 15.32 -8.09
CA VAL A 99 20.85 15.21 -9.48
C VAL A 99 21.20 13.76 -9.79
N GLY A 100 21.29 13.39 -11.06
CA GLY A 100 21.58 12.01 -11.41
C GLY A 100 21.69 11.72 -12.89
N SER A 101 22.09 10.50 -13.19
CA SER A 101 22.27 10.02 -14.56
C SER A 101 21.71 8.61 -14.72
N VAL A 102 21.16 8.33 -15.90
CA VAL A 102 20.78 6.98 -16.32
C VAL A 102 21.39 6.68 -17.68
N ALA A 103 22.22 5.65 -17.75
CA ALA A 103 22.89 5.25 -18.98
C ALA A 103 22.60 3.78 -19.32
N ARG A 104 22.23 3.50 -20.57
CA ARG A 104 22.12 2.12 -21.07
C ARG A 104 23.52 1.58 -21.35
N LEU A 105 23.85 0.43 -20.76
CA LEU A 105 25.11 -0.28 -20.93
C LEU A 105 25.09 -1.16 -22.18
N ALA A 106 26.27 -1.58 -22.64
CA ALA A 106 26.42 -2.41 -23.83
C ALA A 106 25.74 -3.79 -23.71
N ASP A 107 25.64 -4.32 -22.49
CA ASP A 107 24.96 -5.58 -22.17
C ASP A 107 23.43 -5.45 -22.01
N GLY A 108 22.89 -4.24 -22.23
CA GLY A 108 21.46 -3.94 -22.13
C GLY A 108 20.96 -3.61 -20.72
N ARG A 109 21.81 -3.67 -19.69
CA ARG A 109 21.49 -3.16 -18.35
C ARG A 109 21.60 -1.63 -18.30
N PHE A 110 21.23 -1.05 -17.17
CA PHE A 110 21.24 0.39 -16.94
C PHE A 110 22.08 0.72 -15.72
N ASP A 111 22.97 1.70 -15.85
CA ASP A 111 23.69 2.34 -14.75
C ASP A 111 22.91 3.58 -14.32
N LEU A 112 22.25 3.49 -13.16
CA LEU A 112 21.49 4.56 -12.53
C LEU A 112 22.30 5.12 -11.36
N ARG A 113 22.62 6.41 -11.42
CA ARG A 113 23.37 7.11 -10.37
C ARG A 113 22.61 8.33 -9.87
N PHE A 114 22.72 8.62 -8.58
CA PHE A 114 22.21 9.86 -8.01
C PHE A 114 23.17 10.44 -6.97
N ARG A 115 23.02 11.75 -6.75
CA ARG A 115 23.59 12.45 -5.60
C ARG A 115 22.54 13.35 -4.97
N LEU A 116 22.59 13.44 -3.64
CA LEU A 116 21.79 14.34 -2.83
C LEU A 116 22.71 15.36 -2.17
N TYR A 117 22.37 16.64 -2.29
CA TYR A 117 23.11 17.75 -1.71
C TYR A 117 22.25 18.57 -0.76
N ASP A 118 22.88 19.12 0.28
CA ASP A 118 22.39 20.24 1.08
C ASP A 118 22.86 21.53 0.43
N THR A 119 21.94 22.35 -0.08
CA THR A 119 22.29 23.60 -0.80
C THR A 119 22.67 24.72 0.16
N VAL A 120 22.28 24.60 1.44
CA VAL A 120 22.53 25.61 2.48
C VAL A 120 23.93 25.43 3.04
N LYS A 121 24.29 24.19 3.40
CA LYS A 121 25.62 23.81 3.89
C LYS A 121 26.62 23.56 2.75
N GLN A 122 26.14 23.43 1.52
CA GLN A 122 26.96 23.16 0.33
C GLN A 122 27.74 21.85 0.43
N THR A 123 27.09 20.82 0.96
CA THR A 123 27.69 19.50 1.21
C THR A 123 26.89 18.40 0.55
N GLN A 124 27.57 17.34 0.10
CA GLN A 124 26.91 16.11 -0.31
C GLN A 124 26.39 15.34 0.91
N LEU A 125 25.12 14.94 0.88
CA LEU A 125 24.48 14.16 1.94
C LEU A 125 24.45 12.65 1.64
N ASP A 126 24.32 12.29 0.36
CA ASP A 126 24.26 10.89 -0.09
C ASP A 126 24.62 10.75 -1.57
N ALA A 127 25.02 9.55 -1.98
CA ALA A 127 25.24 9.17 -3.36
C ALA A 127 25.16 7.66 -3.52
N LEU A 128 24.67 7.19 -4.67
CA LEU A 128 24.60 5.75 -4.98
C LEU A 128 24.61 5.49 -6.48
N SER A 129 25.01 4.27 -6.85
CA SER A 129 24.91 3.72 -8.21
C SER A 129 24.28 2.33 -8.15
N TYR A 130 23.39 2.05 -9.11
CA TYR A 130 22.80 0.74 -9.36
C TYR A 130 23.10 0.33 -10.80
N VAL A 131 23.54 -0.90 -11.00
CA VAL A 131 23.52 -1.55 -12.30
C VAL A 131 22.38 -2.56 -12.30
N SER A 132 21.32 -2.29 -13.06
CA SER A 132 20.10 -3.08 -13.01
C SER A 132 19.46 -3.32 -14.38
N SER A 133 18.57 -4.30 -14.46
CA SER A 133 17.74 -4.52 -15.63
C SER A 133 16.72 -3.37 -15.84
N ALA A 134 16.11 -3.31 -17.03
CA ALA A 134 15.01 -2.39 -17.31
C ALA A 134 13.84 -2.51 -16.32
N ALA A 135 13.51 -3.74 -15.91
CA ALA A 135 12.39 -4.03 -15.02
C ALA A 135 12.62 -3.51 -13.58
N GLU A 136 13.89 -3.37 -13.17
CA GLU A 136 14.27 -2.93 -11.83
C GLU A 136 14.44 -1.41 -11.71
N LEU A 137 14.50 -0.67 -12.82
CA LEU A 137 14.71 0.79 -12.81
C LEU A 137 13.69 1.52 -11.94
N ARG A 138 12.42 1.13 -12.02
CA ARG A 138 11.35 1.73 -11.23
C ARG A 138 11.51 1.43 -9.74
N LEU A 139 11.80 0.19 -9.37
CA LEU A 139 12.09 -0.16 -7.97
C LEU A 139 13.30 0.61 -7.43
N ASN A 140 14.34 0.77 -8.24
CA ASN A 140 15.52 1.54 -7.84
C ASN A 140 15.22 3.05 -7.73
N ALA A 141 14.32 3.61 -8.55
CA ALA A 141 13.82 4.97 -8.36
C ALA A 141 13.12 5.14 -7.00
N HIS A 142 12.23 4.22 -6.63
CA HIS A 142 11.59 4.20 -5.32
C HIS A 142 12.60 4.07 -4.16
N ARG A 143 13.63 3.23 -4.31
CA ARG A 143 14.72 3.11 -3.32
C ARG A 143 15.53 4.39 -3.17
N ILE A 144 15.76 5.13 -4.26
CA ILE A 144 16.41 6.44 -4.20
C ILE A 144 15.52 7.43 -3.45
N ALA A 145 14.22 7.45 -3.73
CA ALA A 145 13.27 8.27 -2.99
C ALA A 145 13.24 7.93 -1.49
N ASP A 146 13.30 6.64 -1.14
CA ASP A 146 13.34 6.18 0.26
C ASP A 146 14.59 6.70 0.98
N ARG A 147 15.75 6.66 0.31
CA ARG A 147 17.00 7.21 0.85
C ARG A 147 16.96 8.71 1.02
N ILE A 148 16.44 9.45 0.04
CA ILE A 148 16.29 10.90 0.13
C ILE A 148 15.36 11.26 1.29
N PHE A 149 14.24 10.56 1.40
CA PHE A 149 13.27 10.73 2.48
C PHE A 149 13.92 10.48 3.84
N GLU A 150 14.66 9.39 4.01
CA GLU A 150 15.33 9.06 5.26
C GLU A 150 16.44 10.06 5.61
N LYS A 151 17.26 10.48 4.64
CA LYS A 151 18.34 11.44 4.87
C LYS A 151 17.84 12.81 5.30
N LEU A 152 16.70 13.25 4.78
CA LEU A 152 16.15 14.58 5.06
C LEU A 152 15.19 14.61 6.25
N THR A 153 14.52 13.50 6.54
CA THR A 153 13.50 13.44 7.61
C THR A 153 13.92 12.65 8.85
N GLY A 154 14.93 11.77 8.73
CA GLY A 154 15.30 10.80 9.76
C GLY A 154 14.35 9.60 9.87
N GLU A 155 13.35 9.50 9.00
CA GLU A 155 12.35 8.42 9.00
C GLU A 155 12.50 7.55 7.76
N ARG A 156 12.26 6.24 7.88
CA ARG A 156 12.37 5.34 6.73
C ARG A 156 11.23 5.60 5.73
N GLY A 157 11.58 5.78 4.45
CA GLY A 157 10.61 5.89 3.35
C GLY A 157 9.91 4.55 3.05
N VAL A 158 8.72 4.61 2.45
CA VAL A 158 7.87 3.43 2.14
C VAL A 158 7.62 3.26 0.64
N PHE A 159 8.34 3.95 -0.21
CA PHE A 159 8.06 4.01 -1.65
C PHE A 159 8.38 2.68 -2.34
N ALA A 160 9.46 2.00 -1.92
CA ALA A 160 9.83 0.69 -2.47
C ALA A 160 9.04 -0.49 -1.85
N THR A 161 7.96 -0.22 -1.11
CA THR A 161 7.06 -1.24 -0.58
C THR A 161 5.99 -1.62 -1.61
N ARG A 162 5.17 -2.62 -1.27
CA ARG A 162 4.06 -3.11 -2.10
C ARG A 162 2.75 -2.99 -1.37
N ILE A 163 1.67 -2.96 -2.12
CA ILE A 163 0.30 -3.06 -1.62
C ILE A 163 -0.37 -4.29 -2.24
N ALA A 164 -1.35 -4.85 -1.54
CA ALA A 164 -2.26 -5.83 -2.10
C ALA A 164 -3.70 -5.34 -1.95
N TYR A 165 -4.57 -5.71 -2.88
CA TYR A 165 -5.98 -5.35 -2.87
C TYR A 165 -6.77 -6.32 -3.73
N VAL A 166 -8.09 -6.36 -3.51
CA VAL A 166 -8.99 -7.15 -4.35
C VAL A 166 -9.63 -6.22 -5.38
N VAL A 167 -9.70 -6.67 -6.63
CA VAL A 167 -10.47 -5.99 -7.68
C VAL A 167 -11.55 -6.92 -8.21
N GLN A 168 -12.79 -6.43 -8.25
CA GLN A 168 -13.90 -7.09 -8.93
C GLN A 168 -14.06 -6.50 -10.33
N LEU A 169 -13.66 -7.26 -11.35
CA LEU A 169 -13.73 -6.83 -12.76
C LEU A 169 -15.11 -7.12 -13.39
N GLY A 170 -15.90 -7.99 -12.77
CA GLY A 170 -17.25 -8.34 -13.20
C GLY A 170 -17.96 -9.24 -12.18
N LYS A 171 -19.16 -9.71 -12.51
CA LYS A 171 -19.99 -10.51 -11.59
C LYS A 171 -19.29 -11.79 -11.07
N ALA A 172 -18.47 -12.43 -11.90
CA ALA A 172 -17.73 -13.64 -11.59
C ALA A 172 -16.25 -13.51 -12.00
N SER A 173 -15.66 -12.36 -11.71
CA SER A 173 -14.25 -12.07 -12.02
C SER A 173 -13.65 -11.23 -10.91
N PHE A 174 -12.85 -11.88 -10.06
CA PHE A 174 -12.17 -11.30 -8.91
C PHE A 174 -10.68 -11.57 -9.03
N GLU A 175 -9.86 -10.57 -8.75
CA GLU A 175 -8.41 -10.74 -8.71
C GLU A 175 -7.85 -10.19 -7.40
N LEU A 176 -6.96 -10.97 -6.75
CA LEU A 176 -6.06 -10.45 -5.73
C LEU A 176 -4.86 -9.88 -6.45
N GLN A 177 -4.69 -8.57 -6.39
CA GLN A 177 -3.63 -7.82 -7.05
C GLN A 177 -2.51 -7.51 -6.05
N ILE A 178 -1.27 -7.51 -6.54
CA ILE A 178 -0.11 -6.96 -5.84
C ILE A 178 0.48 -5.87 -6.75
N ALA A 179 0.71 -4.69 -6.20
CA ALA A 179 1.24 -3.54 -6.92
C ALA A 179 2.36 -2.85 -6.10
N ASP A 180 3.11 -1.96 -6.75
CA ASP A 180 4.00 -1.03 -6.05
C ASP A 180 3.18 -0.13 -5.11
N SER A 181 3.83 0.54 -4.15
CA SER A 181 3.13 1.36 -3.14
C SER A 181 2.28 2.50 -3.72
N ASP A 182 2.61 2.96 -4.93
CA ASP A 182 1.84 3.95 -5.69
C ASP A 182 0.84 3.33 -6.70
N GLY A 183 0.69 2.01 -6.63
CA GLY A 183 -0.25 1.19 -7.39
C GLY A 183 0.11 0.94 -8.85
N ALA A 184 1.30 1.34 -9.28
CA ALA A 184 1.84 0.88 -10.56
C ALA A 184 2.26 -0.59 -10.49
N ASN A 185 2.58 -1.18 -11.66
CA ASN A 185 3.02 -2.58 -11.78
C ASN A 185 2.08 -3.60 -11.11
N ALA A 186 0.77 -3.33 -11.12
CA ALA A 186 -0.23 -4.25 -10.59
C ALA A 186 -0.19 -5.58 -11.34
N GLN A 187 -0.06 -6.67 -10.59
CA GLN A 187 -0.05 -8.04 -11.10
C GLN A 187 -1.02 -8.93 -10.31
N PRO A 188 -1.82 -9.77 -10.99
CA PRO A 188 -2.71 -10.69 -10.31
C PRO A 188 -1.89 -11.79 -9.63
N ALA A 189 -1.96 -11.84 -8.30
CA ALA A 189 -1.48 -12.97 -7.51
C ALA A 189 -2.47 -14.14 -7.55
N LEU A 190 -3.77 -13.86 -7.63
CA LEU A 190 -4.83 -14.86 -7.79
C LEU A 190 -5.92 -14.32 -8.70
N ARG A 191 -6.43 -15.16 -9.59
CA ARG A 191 -7.65 -14.92 -10.37
C ARG A 191 -8.70 -15.93 -9.97
N SER A 192 -9.91 -15.48 -9.71
CA SER A 192 -11.00 -16.30 -9.21
C SER A 192 -12.33 -15.91 -9.86
N ARG A 193 -13.20 -16.89 -10.07
CA ARG A 193 -14.61 -16.66 -10.44
C ARG A 193 -15.49 -16.33 -9.24
N GLU A 194 -15.01 -16.66 -8.05
CA GLU A 194 -15.66 -16.45 -6.76
C GLU A 194 -14.93 -15.36 -5.96
N PRO A 195 -15.59 -14.73 -4.97
CA PRO A 195 -14.97 -13.68 -4.17
C PRO A 195 -13.65 -14.10 -3.51
N ILE A 196 -12.76 -13.13 -3.37
CA ILE A 196 -11.55 -13.19 -2.55
C ILE A 196 -11.75 -12.12 -1.48
N MET A 197 -11.47 -12.44 -0.22
CA MET A 197 -11.68 -11.50 0.88
C MET A 197 -10.52 -11.41 1.85
N SER A 198 -10.39 -10.25 2.50
CA SER A 198 -9.54 -9.96 3.66
C SER A 198 -8.07 -10.37 3.47
N PRO A 199 -7.36 -9.84 2.44
CA PRO A 199 -5.94 -10.10 2.29
C PRO A 199 -5.13 -9.52 3.45
N ALA A 200 -4.14 -10.26 3.94
CA ALA A 200 -3.25 -9.86 5.02
C ALA A 200 -1.81 -10.33 4.76
N TRP A 201 -0.85 -9.39 4.78
CA TRP A 201 0.57 -9.70 4.64
C TRP A 201 1.14 -10.37 5.89
N SER A 202 2.04 -11.34 5.69
CA SER A 202 2.97 -11.76 6.74
C SER A 202 3.97 -10.64 7.05
N ALA A 203 4.50 -10.61 8.28
CA ALA A 203 5.40 -9.54 8.74
C ALA A 203 6.70 -9.43 7.91
N ASP A 204 7.13 -10.50 7.25
CA ASP A 204 8.29 -10.55 6.36
C ASP A 204 7.96 -10.24 4.88
N GLY A 205 6.68 -10.08 4.54
CA GLY A 205 6.21 -9.79 3.19
C GLY A 205 6.31 -10.97 2.21
N THR A 206 6.60 -12.18 2.69
CA THR A 206 6.75 -13.35 1.79
C THR A 206 5.44 -14.07 1.52
N LYS A 207 4.40 -13.83 2.33
CA LYS A 207 3.10 -14.47 2.22
C LYS A 207 1.93 -13.49 2.32
N LEU A 208 0.84 -13.85 1.65
CA LEU A 208 -0.49 -13.27 1.83
C LEU A 208 -1.43 -14.34 2.37
N ALA A 209 -2.15 -14.04 3.44
CA ALA A 209 -3.33 -14.81 3.84
C ALA A 209 -4.58 -14.15 3.29
N TYR A 210 -5.59 -14.94 2.91
CA TYR A 210 -6.88 -14.43 2.42
C TYR A 210 -7.94 -15.52 2.52
N VAL A 211 -9.20 -15.11 2.38
CA VAL A 211 -10.35 -15.99 2.21
C VAL A 211 -10.62 -16.17 0.73
N SER A 212 -10.78 -17.41 0.27
CA SER A 212 -11.25 -17.73 -1.08
C SER A 212 -12.52 -18.56 -1.01
N PHE A 213 -13.44 -18.27 -1.94
CA PHE A 213 -14.72 -18.97 -2.10
C PHE A 213 -14.69 -19.97 -3.27
N GLU A 214 -13.53 -20.19 -3.91
CA GLU A 214 -13.37 -21.08 -5.10
C GLU A 214 -13.87 -22.52 -4.88
N SER A 215 -13.91 -22.99 -3.63
CA SER A 215 -14.43 -24.31 -3.26
C SER A 215 -15.93 -24.34 -2.93
N GLY A 216 -16.67 -23.28 -3.24
CA GLY A 216 -18.11 -23.13 -2.92
C GLY A 216 -18.42 -22.80 -1.46
N LYS A 217 -17.39 -22.60 -0.63
CA LYS A 217 -17.48 -22.13 0.76
C LYS A 217 -16.22 -21.32 1.12
N PRO A 218 -16.26 -20.43 2.12
CA PRO A 218 -15.10 -19.64 2.52
C PRO A 218 -14.01 -20.52 3.16
N VAL A 219 -12.81 -20.46 2.59
CA VAL A 219 -11.61 -21.17 3.05
C VAL A 219 -10.46 -20.18 3.20
N VAL A 220 -9.73 -20.26 4.30
CA VAL A 220 -8.53 -19.43 4.52
C VAL A 220 -7.32 -20.10 3.91
N TYR A 221 -6.61 -19.37 3.04
CA TYR A 221 -5.36 -19.79 2.44
C TYR A 221 -4.20 -18.92 2.92
N ALA A 222 -3.00 -19.51 2.99
CA ALA A 222 -1.73 -18.80 2.99
C ALA A 222 -1.06 -19.02 1.63
N HIS A 223 -0.63 -17.93 1.00
CA HIS A 223 -0.10 -17.90 -0.36
C HIS A 223 1.32 -17.33 -0.35
N THR A 224 2.29 -18.13 -0.76
CA THR A 224 3.68 -17.69 -0.94
C THR A 224 3.81 -16.86 -2.21
N VAL A 225 4.12 -15.58 -2.06
CA VAL A 225 4.04 -14.59 -3.15
C VAL A 225 5.03 -14.89 -4.28
N THR A 226 6.23 -15.37 -3.94
CA THR A 226 7.29 -15.61 -4.93
C THR A 226 7.08 -16.86 -5.78
N THR A 227 6.40 -17.88 -5.25
CA THR A 227 6.26 -19.19 -5.91
C THR A 227 4.84 -19.46 -6.41
N GLY A 228 3.85 -18.68 -5.97
CA GLY A 228 2.44 -18.96 -6.24
C GLY A 228 1.87 -20.08 -5.37
N GLN A 229 2.67 -20.70 -4.48
CA GLN A 229 2.23 -21.85 -3.72
C GLN A 229 1.17 -21.47 -2.69
N ARG A 230 0.03 -22.17 -2.72
CA ARG A 230 -1.10 -21.97 -1.79
C ARG A 230 -1.21 -23.14 -0.81
N ARG A 231 -1.43 -22.83 0.46
CA ARG A 231 -1.72 -23.80 1.52
C ARG A 231 -3.06 -23.46 2.17
N VAL A 232 -3.90 -24.46 2.38
CA VAL A 232 -5.12 -24.32 3.20
C VAL A 232 -4.70 -24.18 4.66
N VAL A 233 -5.15 -23.11 5.31
CA VAL A 233 -4.93 -22.85 6.74
C VAL A 233 -6.15 -23.26 7.54
N ALA A 234 -7.36 -22.81 7.14
CA ALA A 234 -8.60 -23.13 7.83
C ALA A 234 -9.71 -23.51 6.84
N ASN A 235 -10.29 -24.70 7.04
CA ASN A 235 -11.34 -25.27 6.20
C ASN A 235 -12.37 -26.05 7.05
N PHE A 236 -12.79 -25.47 8.16
CA PHE A 236 -13.74 -26.08 9.08
C PHE A 236 -15.18 -25.95 8.56
N LEU A 237 -16.12 -26.61 9.26
CA LEU A 237 -17.55 -26.45 9.03
C LEU A 237 -17.96 -24.99 9.31
N GLY A 238 -18.85 -24.45 8.49
CA GLY A 238 -19.31 -23.06 8.57
C GLY A 238 -18.37 -22.08 7.85
N SER A 239 -18.34 -20.84 8.34
CA SER A 239 -17.51 -19.77 7.79
C SER A 239 -16.09 -19.80 8.37
N ASN A 240 -15.09 -19.54 7.52
CA ASN A 240 -13.67 -19.39 7.87
C ASN A 240 -13.20 -18.05 7.28
N SER A 241 -12.88 -17.07 8.11
CA SER A 241 -12.65 -15.70 7.62
C SER A 241 -11.59 -14.90 8.39
N ALA A 242 -11.35 -13.68 7.92
CA ALA A 242 -10.54 -12.63 8.55
C ALA A 242 -9.19 -13.11 9.11
N PRO A 243 -8.31 -13.68 8.26
CA PRO A 243 -6.99 -14.09 8.72
C PRO A 243 -6.13 -12.88 9.10
N ALA A 244 -5.37 -13.01 10.19
CA ALA A 244 -4.33 -12.06 10.57
C ALA A 244 -3.09 -12.79 11.05
N TRP A 245 -1.95 -12.49 10.45
CA TRP A 245 -0.67 -13.07 10.84
C TRP A 245 -0.26 -12.60 12.24
N ALA A 246 0.19 -13.54 13.06
CA ALA A 246 0.98 -13.19 14.24
C ALA A 246 2.34 -12.61 13.79
N PRO A 247 2.96 -11.70 14.57
CA PRO A 247 4.26 -11.11 14.22
C PRO A 247 5.38 -12.14 14.07
N ASP A 248 5.23 -13.33 14.65
CA ASP A 248 6.15 -14.45 14.51
C ASP A 248 6.13 -15.12 13.12
N GLY A 249 5.13 -14.84 12.29
CA GLY A 249 4.96 -15.40 10.95
C GLY A 249 4.60 -16.90 10.90
N ASN A 250 4.44 -17.56 12.05
CA ASN A 250 4.17 -19.00 12.16
C ASN A 250 2.73 -19.31 12.53
N ARG A 251 1.99 -18.32 13.04
CA ARG A 251 0.59 -18.46 13.46
C ARG A 251 -0.29 -17.41 12.81
N LEU A 252 -1.59 -17.72 12.73
CA LEU A 252 -2.63 -16.78 12.34
C LEU A 252 -3.74 -16.77 13.37
N ALA A 253 -4.31 -15.60 13.60
CA ALA A 253 -5.67 -15.50 14.10
C ALA A 253 -6.63 -15.68 12.93
N VAL A 254 -7.70 -16.43 13.13
CA VAL A 254 -8.78 -16.66 12.15
C VAL A 254 -10.13 -16.59 12.85
N VAL A 255 -11.19 -16.30 12.09
CA VAL A 255 -12.56 -16.26 12.60
C VAL A 255 -13.32 -17.47 12.09
N LEU A 256 -13.90 -18.25 13.01
CA LEU A 256 -14.65 -19.46 12.67
C LEU A 256 -16.05 -19.41 13.28
N THR A 257 -17.06 -19.87 12.53
CA THR A 257 -18.43 -20.13 13.04
C THR A 257 -18.63 -21.61 13.39
N ARG A 258 -17.55 -22.38 13.50
CA ARG A 258 -17.58 -23.82 13.74
C ARG A 258 -18.33 -24.20 15.02
N ASP A 259 -18.20 -23.36 16.04
CA ASP A 259 -18.72 -23.59 17.39
C ASP A 259 -19.90 -22.63 17.73
N GLY A 260 -20.65 -22.19 16.71
CA GLY A 260 -21.80 -21.28 16.85
C GLY A 260 -21.57 -19.94 16.15
N LEU A 261 -21.63 -18.85 16.90
CA LEU A 261 -21.34 -17.50 16.39
C LEU A 261 -19.87 -17.39 15.93
N SER A 262 -19.57 -16.35 15.15
CA SER A 262 -18.19 -16.02 14.77
C SER A 262 -17.35 -15.78 16.00
N GLN A 263 -16.26 -16.52 16.14
CA GLN A 263 -15.31 -16.38 17.24
C GLN A 263 -13.89 -16.40 16.69
N VAL A 264 -12.98 -15.74 17.40
CA VAL A 264 -11.55 -15.71 17.10
C VAL A 264 -10.85 -16.97 17.62
N TYR A 265 -10.04 -17.57 16.76
CA TYR A 265 -9.17 -18.71 17.02
C TYR A 265 -7.73 -18.37 16.63
N LEU A 266 -6.78 -19.04 17.26
CA LEU A 266 -5.38 -19.09 16.86
C LEU A 266 -5.11 -20.42 16.17
N ILE A 267 -4.31 -20.42 15.10
CA ILE A 267 -3.95 -21.62 14.34
C ILE A 267 -2.52 -21.48 13.82
N ASN A 268 -1.81 -22.60 13.68
CA ASN A 268 -0.52 -22.59 12.99
C ASN A 268 -0.72 -22.33 11.50
N ALA A 269 0.26 -21.71 10.85
CA ALA A 269 0.25 -21.44 9.41
C ALA A 269 0.19 -22.71 8.56
N ASP A 270 0.49 -23.87 9.16
CA ASP A 270 0.39 -25.17 8.55
C ASP A 270 -1.03 -25.80 8.65
N GLY A 271 -1.95 -25.16 9.38
CA GLY A 271 -3.33 -25.59 9.64
C GLY A 271 -3.51 -26.43 10.92
N SER A 272 -2.45 -26.72 11.65
CA SER A 272 -2.50 -27.46 12.93
C SER A 272 -2.70 -26.54 14.14
N GLY A 273 -2.83 -27.12 15.34
CA GLY A 273 -2.75 -26.36 16.59
C GLY A 273 -3.90 -25.37 16.83
N LEU A 274 -5.11 -25.68 16.35
CA LEU A 274 -6.28 -24.81 16.52
C LEU A 274 -6.62 -24.59 18.01
N GLN A 275 -6.61 -23.34 18.46
CA GLN A 275 -6.96 -22.91 19.80
C GLN A 275 -8.05 -21.84 19.74
N ARG A 276 -9.15 -22.02 20.48
CA ARG A 276 -10.22 -21.01 20.60
C ARG A 276 -9.82 -19.91 21.59
N LEU A 277 -9.83 -18.66 21.16
CA LEU A 277 -9.48 -17.51 22.02
C LEU A 277 -10.70 -16.81 22.63
N THR A 278 -11.83 -16.81 21.93
CA THR A 278 -13.04 -16.09 22.37
C THR A 278 -14.23 -17.03 22.57
N ARG A 279 -15.08 -16.71 23.55
CA ARG A 279 -16.30 -17.45 23.93
C ARG A 279 -17.43 -16.48 24.29
N SER A 280 -17.59 -15.41 23.54
CA SER A 280 -18.62 -14.40 23.80
C SER A 280 -20.00 -14.83 23.29
N ALA A 281 -21.04 -14.13 23.75
CA ALA A 281 -22.40 -14.30 23.24
C ALA A 281 -22.68 -13.48 21.96
N GLY A 282 -21.65 -12.85 21.37
CA GLY A 282 -21.74 -12.03 20.17
C GLY A 282 -20.85 -12.54 19.04
N ILE A 283 -20.77 -11.75 17.96
CA ILE A 283 -19.84 -11.93 16.86
C ILE A 283 -18.50 -11.32 17.26
N ASP A 284 -17.44 -12.13 17.36
CA ASP A 284 -16.06 -11.67 17.50
C ASP A 284 -15.31 -11.90 16.18
N THR A 285 -14.82 -10.82 15.55
CA THR A 285 -14.27 -10.85 14.19
C THR A 285 -13.15 -9.83 13.97
N GLU A 286 -12.55 -9.81 12.77
CA GLU A 286 -11.50 -8.88 12.32
C GLU A 286 -10.32 -8.77 13.31
N PRO A 287 -9.70 -9.90 13.70
CA PRO A 287 -8.57 -9.86 14.60
C PRO A 287 -7.36 -9.16 13.95
N VAL A 288 -6.54 -8.49 14.76
CA VAL A 288 -5.22 -7.99 14.39
C VAL A 288 -4.30 -8.03 15.60
N PHE A 289 -3.07 -8.49 15.42
CA PHE A 289 -2.08 -8.48 16.49
C PHE A 289 -1.48 -7.08 16.69
N SER A 290 -1.10 -6.77 17.94
CA SER A 290 -0.13 -5.71 18.18
C SER A 290 1.23 -6.07 17.58
N PRO A 291 2.07 -5.09 17.18
CA PRO A 291 3.38 -5.35 16.59
C PRO A 291 4.31 -6.21 17.47
N ASP A 292 4.18 -6.07 18.79
CA ASP A 292 4.93 -6.84 19.79
C ASP A 292 4.33 -8.24 20.08
N GLY A 293 3.20 -8.59 19.46
CA GLY A 293 2.51 -9.86 19.61
C GLY A 293 1.86 -10.10 20.97
N ARG A 294 1.88 -9.12 21.89
CA ARG A 294 1.33 -9.28 23.25
C ARG A 294 -0.19 -9.24 23.28
N PHE A 295 -0.79 -8.46 22.37
CA PHE A 295 -2.22 -8.21 22.33
C PHE A 295 -2.83 -8.59 20.99
N LEU A 296 -4.12 -8.86 21.03
CA LEU A 296 -4.97 -8.99 19.86
C LEU A 296 -6.14 -8.03 19.98
N TYR A 297 -6.31 -7.18 18.97
CA TYR A 297 -7.45 -6.28 18.81
C TYR A 297 -8.45 -6.95 17.88
N PHE A 298 -9.74 -6.78 18.14
CA PHE A 298 -10.79 -7.41 17.34
C PHE A 298 -12.12 -6.66 17.50
N THR A 299 -12.98 -6.80 16.51
CA THR A 299 -14.34 -6.25 16.52
C THR A 299 -15.27 -7.19 17.27
N SER A 300 -16.13 -6.66 18.14
CA SER A 300 -17.17 -7.41 18.83
C SER A 300 -18.46 -6.61 18.99
N ASP A 301 -19.59 -7.25 18.76
CA ASP A 301 -20.94 -6.70 19.00
C ASP A 301 -21.54 -7.08 20.36
N ARG A 302 -20.75 -7.71 21.25
CA ARG A 302 -21.23 -8.17 22.58
C ARG A 302 -21.85 -7.09 23.47
N GLY A 303 -21.60 -5.81 23.16
CA GLY A 303 -22.16 -4.64 23.84
C GLY A 303 -23.33 -3.98 23.10
N GLY A 304 -23.93 -4.66 22.11
CA GLY A 304 -25.00 -4.15 21.26
C GLY A 304 -24.53 -3.83 19.84
N GLY A 305 -23.77 -2.75 19.68
CA GLY A 305 -23.15 -2.37 18.40
C GLY A 305 -21.71 -2.88 18.27
N PRO A 306 -21.16 -3.03 17.05
CA PRO A 306 -19.79 -3.47 16.85
C PRO A 306 -18.80 -2.41 17.34
N GLN A 307 -17.89 -2.84 18.18
CA GLN A 307 -16.88 -2.01 18.84
C GLN A 307 -15.56 -2.78 18.86
N ILE A 308 -14.45 -2.06 19.00
CA ILE A 308 -13.14 -2.69 19.07
C ILE A 308 -12.81 -3.03 20.52
N TYR A 309 -12.38 -4.26 20.73
CA TYR A 309 -11.88 -4.82 21.98
C TYR A 309 -10.41 -5.22 21.81
N ARG A 310 -9.72 -5.37 22.94
CA ARG A 310 -8.36 -5.90 23.05
C ARG A 310 -8.37 -7.06 24.03
N MET A 311 -7.55 -8.06 23.78
CA MET A 311 -7.23 -9.13 24.73
C MET A 311 -5.74 -9.44 24.67
N ASN A 312 -5.23 -10.16 25.67
CA ASN A 312 -3.91 -10.79 25.58
C ASN A 312 -3.92 -11.82 24.45
N ALA A 313 -2.76 -12.10 23.86
CA ALA A 313 -2.65 -13.05 22.74
C ALA A 313 -3.08 -14.50 23.09
N ASP A 314 -3.19 -14.83 24.38
CA ASP A 314 -3.70 -16.11 24.89
C ASP A 314 -5.24 -16.15 25.05
N GLY A 315 -5.93 -15.02 24.79
CA GLY A 315 -7.38 -14.86 24.92
C GLY A 315 -7.87 -14.26 26.24
N SER A 316 -6.99 -14.04 27.21
CA SER A 316 -7.34 -13.47 28.52
C SER A 316 -7.43 -11.94 28.50
N GLY A 317 -7.98 -11.34 29.56
CA GLY A 317 -7.92 -9.88 29.77
C GLY A 317 -8.69 -9.04 28.76
N VAL A 318 -9.84 -9.55 28.27
CA VAL A 318 -10.67 -8.87 27.29
C VAL A 318 -11.20 -7.53 27.82
N ALA A 319 -10.94 -6.44 27.10
CA ALA A 319 -11.40 -5.08 27.44
C ALA A 319 -11.82 -4.30 26.19
N ARG A 320 -12.82 -3.43 26.32
CA ARG A 320 -13.27 -2.53 25.24
C ARG A 320 -12.27 -1.39 25.05
N VAL A 321 -12.01 -1.00 23.80
CA VAL A 321 -11.06 0.05 23.42
C VAL A 321 -11.75 1.29 22.86
N THR A 322 -12.77 1.12 22.02
CA THR A 322 -13.49 2.27 21.41
C THR A 322 -14.75 2.63 22.18
N PHE A 323 -14.91 3.91 22.52
CA PHE A 323 -16.07 4.40 23.27
C PHE A 323 -16.86 5.49 22.55
N SER A 324 -16.31 6.08 21.49
CA SER A 324 -16.98 7.06 20.65
C SER A 324 -17.80 6.39 19.55
N GLY A 325 -19.00 6.93 19.30
CA GLY A 325 -19.92 6.46 18.27
C GLY A 325 -20.43 5.02 18.44
N ASP A 326 -21.33 4.62 17.56
CA ASP A 326 -22.15 3.42 17.71
C ASP A 326 -21.63 2.20 16.93
N TYR A 327 -20.70 2.41 16.00
CA TYR A 327 -20.16 1.39 15.11
C TYR A 327 -18.67 1.69 14.84
N ASN A 328 -17.78 0.79 15.26
CA ASN A 328 -16.34 0.88 15.04
C ASN A 328 -15.78 -0.50 14.71
N VAL A 329 -15.14 -0.64 13.54
CA VAL A 329 -14.75 -1.94 12.94
C VAL A 329 -13.39 -1.86 12.23
N SER A 330 -12.91 -3.00 11.73
CA SER A 330 -11.68 -3.13 10.95
C SER A 330 -10.43 -2.53 11.65
N PRO A 331 -10.12 -2.95 12.90
CA PRO A 331 -8.99 -2.41 13.64
C PRO A 331 -7.66 -2.68 12.92
N ARG A 332 -6.74 -1.72 12.99
CA ARG A 332 -5.32 -1.85 12.60
C ARG A 332 -4.45 -1.13 13.59
N VAL A 333 -3.40 -1.78 14.06
CA VAL A 333 -2.44 -1.16 14.99
C VAL A 333 -1.27 -0.59 14.19
N SER A 334 -0.81 0.62 14.52
CA SER A 334 0.38 1.20 13.88
C SER A 334 1.63 0.38 14.21
N PRO A 335 2.67 0.40 13.34
CA PRO A 335 3.90 -0.35 13.57
C PRO A 335 4.62 -0.07 14.89
N ASP A 336 4.47 1.14 15.45
CA ASP A 336 5.01 1.56 16.75
C ASP A 336 4.09 1.19 17.94
N GLY A 337 2.91 0.62 17.68
CA GLY A 337 1.93 0.24 18.71
C GLY A 337 1.16 1.40 19.33
N ARG A 338 1.36 2.64 18.88
CA ARG A 338 0.78 3.84 19.51
C ARG A 338 -0.63 4.16 19.06
N LEU A 339 -0.93 3.98 17.78
CA LEU A 339 -2.21 4.31 17.17
C LEU A 339 -3.01 3.05 16.82
N LEU A 340 -4.33 3.15 16.96
CA LEU A 340 -5.29 2.23 16.39
C LEU A 340 -6.07 2.95 15.29
N ALA A 341 -5.91 2.54 14.05
CA ALA A 341 -6.78 2.95 12.95
C ALA A 341 -8.00 2.03 12.86
N TYR A 342 -9.15 2.58 12.47
CA TYR A 342 -10.39 1.82 12.31
C TYR A 342 -11.40 2.58 11.45
N VAL A 343 -12.44 1.88 10.98
CA VAL A 343 -13.60 2.50 10.34
C VAL A 343 -14.64 2.80 11.40
N GLY A 344 -14.98 4.07 11.56
CA GLY A 344 -15.99 4.54 12.50
C GLY A 344 -17.22 5.06 11.76
N ARG A 345 -18.41 4.81 12.31
CA ARG A 345 -19.64 5.46 11.84
C ARG A 345 -19.93 6.70 12.65
N ARG A 346 -20.05 7.86 12.01
CA ARG A 346 -20.47 9.13 12.62
C ARG A 346 -21.48 9.81 11.69
N GLY A 347 -22.66 10.16 12.20
CA GLY A 347 -23.70 10.81 11.39
C GLY A 347 -24.08 10.04 10.11
N GLY A 348 -24.06 8.70 10.15
CA GLY A 348 -24.35 7.83 9.00
C GLY A 348 -23.21 7.65 8.00
N ARG A 349 -22.07 8.32 8.19
CA ARG A 349 -20.88 8.19 7.33
C ARG A 349 -19.90 7.19 7.92
N PHE A 350 -19.27 6.37 7.07
CA PHE A 350 -18.23 5.41 7.45
C PHE A 350 -16.89 5.97 7.03
N GLN A 351 -16.06 6.33 8.00
CA GLN A 351 -14.82 7.07 7.76
C GLN A 351 -13.65 6.42 8.49
N VAL A 352 -12.43 6.67 8.05
CA VAL A 352 -11.22 6.22 8.75
C VAL A 352 -10.92 7.17 9.90
N HIS A 353 -10.76 6.60 11.09
CA HIS A 353 -10.33 7.28 12.31
C HIS A 353 -9.02 6.70 12.82
N THR A 354 -8.32 7.47 13.64
CA THR A 354 -7.26 6.98 14.52
C THR A 354 -7.60 7.26 15.97
N LEU A 355 -7.20 6.35 16.85
CA LEU A 355 -7.23 6.50 18.30
C LEU A 355 -5.81 6.38 18.82
N ASP A 356 -5.35 7.37 19.58
CA ASP A 356 -4.12 7.25 20.36
C ASP A 356 -4.39 6.35 21.57
N LEU A 357 -3.69 5.23 21.65
CA LEU A 357 -3.92 4.19 22.66
C LEU A 357 -3.43 4.59 24.06
N ALA A 358 -2.63 5.65 24.19
CA ALA A 358 -2.18 6.16 25.48
C ALA A 358 -3.12 7.24 26.02
N THR A 359 -3.62 8.14 25.16
CA THR A 359 -4.44 9.28 25.59
C THR A 359 -5.94 9.08 25.38
N ASN A 360 -6.34 8.04 24.63
CA ASN A 360 -7.70 7.84 24.12
C ASN A 360 -8.22 8.99 23.24
N GLN A 361 -7.31 9.79 22.67
CA GLN A 361 -7.69 10.85 21.75
C GLN A 361 -8.02 10.26 20.37
N GLU A 362 -9.25 10.49 19.91
CA GLU A 362 -9.71 10.12 18.58
C GLU A 362 -9.51 11.28 17.58
N THR A 363 -9.14 10.94 16.34
CA THR A 363 -9.05 11.88 15.21
C THR A 363 -9.65 11.25 13.96
N ALA A 364 -10.61 11.94 13.33
CA ALA A 364 -11.11 11.58 12.00
C ALA A 364 -10.08 11.98 10.93
N LEU A 365 -9.74 11.07 10.02
CA LEU A 365 -8.68 11.30 9.02
C LEU A 365 -9.22 11.61 7.64
N THR A 366 -10.37 11.05 7.27
CA THR A 366 -10.89 11.10 5.90
C THR A 366 -12.13 11.96 5.80
N ASP A 367 -12.35 12.49 4.61
CA ASP A 367 -13.53 13.26 4.20
C ASP A 367 -14.38 12.51 3.15
N THR A 368 -14.00 11.26 2.85
CA THR A 368 -14.72 10.32 1.97
C THR A 368 -15.69 9.44 2.76
N SER A 369 -16.51 8.65 2.06
CA SER A 369 -17.44 7.65 2.62
C SER A 369 -18.14 6.90 1.47
N PRO A 370 -18.44 5.59 1.60
CA PRO A 370 -18.01 4.72 2.68
C PRO A 370 -16.53 4.35 2.53
N ASP A 371 -15.78 4.52 3.61
CA ASP A 371 -14.40 4.07 3.69
C ASP A 371 -14.34 2.66 4.31
N GLU A 372 -13.40 1.85 3.84
CA GLU A 372 -13.21 0.49 4.33
C GLU A 372 -11.73 0.09 4.41
N SER A 373 -11.46 -0.92 5.25
CA SER A 373 -10.19 -1.64 5.31
C SER A 373 -8.94 -0.73 5.36
N PRO A 374 -8.79 0.11 6.40
CA PRO A 374 -7.54 0.85 6.58
C PRO A 374 -6.36 -0.12 6.73
N SER A 375 -5.16 0.34 6.38
CA SER A 375 -3.90 -0.40 6.56
C SER A 375 -2.72 0.57 6.66
N PHE A 376 -1.95 0.50 7.74
CA PHE A 376 -0.79 1.36 7.92
C PHE A 376 0.32 0.99 6.95
N ALA A 377 0.97 2.01 6.37
CA ALA A 377 2.30 1.87 5.80
C ALA A 377 3.29 1.45 6.91
N PRO A 378 4.39 0.73 6.58
CA PRO A 378 5.27 0.16 7.60
C PRO A 378 6.10 1.19 8.39
N ASN A 379 6.14 2.46 7.97
CA ASN A 379 6.69 3.56 8.77
C ASN A 379 5.66 4.23 9.70
N GLY A 380 4.39 3.83 9.64
CA GLY A 380 3.31 4.37 10.47
C GLY A 380 2.92 5.82 10.16
N ARG A 381 3.33 6.37 9.00
CA ARG A 381 3.03 7.77 8.62
C ARG A 381 1.86 7.93 7.67
N MET A 382 1.47 6.85 6.99
CA MET A 382 0.35 6.83 6.05
C MET A 382 -0.56 5.63 6.32
N LEU A 383 -1.82 5.78 5.94
CA LEU A 383 -2.81 4.72 5.86
C LEU A 383 -3.26 4.59 4.40
N LEU A 384 -3.31 3.36 3.90
CA LEU A 384 -4.04 2.96 2.69
C LEU A 384 -5.44 2.53 3.11
N TYR A 385 -6.45 2.83 2.31
CA TYR A 385 -7.83 2.41 2.52
C TYR A 385 -8.57 2.35 1.18
N ALA A 386 -9.74 1.73 1.14
CA ALA A 386 -10.63 1.81 -0.03
C ALA A 386 -11.81 2.74 0.26
N THR A 387 -12.27 3.42 -0.78
CA THR A 387 -13.43 4.32 -0.74
C THR A 387 -14.17 4.28 -2.06
N GLU A 388 -15.40 4.77 -2.07
CA GLU A 388 -16.20 4.90 -3.28
C GLU A 388 -16.07 6.29 -3.93
N VAL A 389 -15.90 6.33 -5.25
CA VAL A 389 -16.08 7.53 -6.09
C VAL A 389 -16.98 7.16 -7.26
N GLY A 390 -18.15 7.79 -7.36
CA GLY A 390 -19.10 7.53 -8.45
C GLY A 390 -19.60 6.07 -8.50
N ARG A 391 -19.87 5.46 -7.34
CA ARG A 391 -20.28 4.03 -7.21
C ARG A 391 -19.21 3.01 -7.58
N ARG A 392 -17.95 3.44 -7.55
CA ARG A 392 -16.82 2.59 -7.83
C ARG A 392 -15.78 2.71 -6.73
N GLY A 393 -15.42 1.57 -6.15
CA GLY A 393 -14.33 1.40 -5.21
C GLY A 393 -12.99 1.73 -5.85
N ILE A 394 -12.23 2.57 -5.16
CA ILE A 394 -10.88 2.99 -5.51
C ILE A 394 -9.98 2.85 -4.28
N LEU A 395 -8.68 2.84 -4.52
CA LEU A 395 -7.70 2.99 -3.47
C LEU A 395 -7.53 4.47 -3.12
N ALA A 396 -7.31 4.75 -1.85
CA ALA A 396 -6.94 6.04 -1.36
C ALA A 396 -5.93 5.91 -0.22
N SER A 397 -5.18 6.96 0.03
CA SER A 397 -4.27 7.05 1.15
C SER A 397 -4.40 8.37 1.88
N VAL A 398 -4.09 8.37 3.17
CA VAL A 398 -4.13 9.54 4.04
C VAL A 398 -2.96 9.52 5.02
N SER A 399 -2.35 10.68 5.27
CA SER A 399 -1.36 10.83 6.33
C SER A 399 -2.01 10.64 7.70
N VAL A 400 -1.26 10.18 8.69
CA VAL A 400 -1.82 9.94 10.04
C VAL A 400 -2.27 11.22 10.78
N ASP A 401 -1.90 12.40 10.28
CA ASP A 401 -2.41 13.70 10.74
C ASP A 401 -3.62 14.21 9.93
N GLY A 402 -4.08 13.44 8.92
CA GLY A 402 -5.24 13.76 8.09
C GLY A 402 -5.03 14.90 7.09
N ARG A 403 -3.80 15.41 6.93
CA ARG A 403 -3.55 16.61 6.12
C ARG A 403 -3.25 16.35 4.66
N VAL A 404 -2.74 15.17 4.32
CA VAL A 404 -2.32 14.82 2.97
C VAL A 404 -3.12 13.59 2.57
N ARG A 405 -3.88 13.70 1.49
CA ARG A 405 -4.71 12.62 0.96
C ARG A 405 -4.31 12.38 -0.48
N ALA A 406 -4.34 11.13 -0.91
CA ALA A 406 -4.17 10.79 -2.32
C ALA A 406 -5.20 9.76 -2.75
N LYS A 407 -5.87 9.99 -3.88
CA LYS A 407 -6.75 9.02 -4.52
C LYS A 407 -5.97 8.31 -5.62
N LEU A 408 -5.96 6.99 -5.59
CA LEU A 408 -5.31 6.12 -6.57
C LEU A 408 -6.41 5.47 -7.41
N SER A 409 -6.77 6.13 -8.50
CA SER A 409 -7.85 5.73 -9.40
C SER A 409 -7.30 5.01 -10.63
N GLY A 410 -7.82 3.84 -10.99
CA GLY A 410 -7.32 3.05 -12.13
C GLY A 410 -8.40 2.58 -13.09
N PRO A 411 -8.02 2.06 -14.26
CA PRO A 411 -9.00 1.57 -15.22
C PRO A 411 -9.62 0.24 -14.77
N SER A 412 -10.92 0.14 -15.00
CA SER A 412 -11.84 -1.01 -14.80
C SER A 412 -11.82 -1.74 -13.44
N GLY A 413 -13.01 -2.06 -12.94
CA GLY A 413 -13.21 -2.88 -11.75
C GLY A 413 -13.33 -2.11 -10.44
N ASP A 414 -14.02 -2.75 -9.50
CA ASP A 414 -14.35 -2.23 -8.18
C ASP A 414 -13.29 -2.68 -7.18
N VAL A 415 -12.49 -1.74 -6.66
CA VAL A 415 -11.35 -2.06 -5.77
C VAL A 415 -11.79 -2.04 -4.31
N ARG A 416 -11.35 -3.06 -3.56
CA ARG A 416 -11.75 -3.31 -2.17
C ARG A 416 -10.62 -3.89 -1.34
N GLU A 417 -10.80 -3.81 -0.03
CA GLU A 417 -9.99 -4.51 0.98
C GLU A 417 -8.46 -4.41 0.81
N PRO A 418 -7.88 -3.20 0.73
CA PRO A 418 -6.45 -3.07 0.59
C PRO A 418 -5.68 -3.43 1.87
N THR A 419 -4.43 -3.84 1.66
CA THR A 419 -3.44 -4.04 2.71
C THR A 419 -2.07 -3.56 2.24
N TRP A 420 -1.38 -2.80 3.08
CA TRP A 420 -0.04 -2.29 2.82
C TRP A 420 0.99 -3.31 3.31
N GLY A 421 1.89 -3.72 2.44
CA GLY A 421 2.95 -4.67 2.75
C GLY A 421 4.03 -4.09 3.67
N PRO A 422 4.80 -4.96 4.35
CA PRO A 422 5.91 -4.53 5.19
C PRO A 422 7.07 -3.99 4.36
N PHE A 423 8.11 -3.52 5.04
CA PHE A 423 9.40 -3.33 4.38
C PHE A 423 9.90 -4.65 3.78
N ILE A 424 10.24 -4.64 2.50
CA ILE A 424 10.86 -5.79 1.84
C ILE A 424 12.27 -5.95 2.44
N LYS A 425 12.59 -7.16 2.90
CA LYS A 425 13.93 -7.52 3.40
C LYS A 425 14.91 -7.77 2.27
#